data_AF-A0ABD5VQ30-F1
#
_entry.id   AF-A0ABD5VQ30-F1
#
_cell.length_a   1.000
_cell.length_b   1.000
_cell.length_c   1.000
_cell.angle_alpha   90.00
_cell.angle_beta   90.00
_cell.angle_gamma   90.00
#
_symmetry.space_group_name_H-M   'P 1'
#
loop_
_entity.id
_entity.type
_entity.pdbx_description
1 polymer ?
#
loop_
_entity_poly.entity_id
_entity_poly.type
_entity_poly.pdbx_seq_one_letter_code
_entity_poly.pdbx_strand_id
1 'polypeptide(L)'
;MQSNIPKQVRVRTDPEEGYGHRYDAIETAKDVFDVGNKTDAIVTACDHADQDRRAKIEALEYLARRANPELVAGVVERLSTSWMPIEVRIAISDESGVRTIDPEISVNMESN
;
A
#
# COMPACT_ATOMS: atom_id res chain seq x y z
N MET A 1 -3.43 -0.39 28.73
CA MET A 1 -2.67 0.57 27.92
C MET A 1 -3.51 1.83 27.77
N GLN A 2 -3.06 2.99 28.25
CA GLN A 2 -3.67 4.25 27.80
C GLN A 2 -3.34 4.41 26.32
N SER A 3 -4.35 4.68 25.50
CA SER A 3 -4.15 4.88 24.07
C SER A 3 -3.37 6.17 23.84
N ASN A 4 -2.16 6.09 23.30
CA ASN A 4 -1.34 7.23 22.86
C ASN A 4 -1.91 7.89 21.58
N ILE A 5 -3.24 7.98 21.47
CA ILE A 5 -3.90 8.57 20.31
C ILE A 5 -4.12 10.06 20.63
N PRO A 6 -3.52 10.99 19.87
CA PRO A 6 -3.71 12.41 20.08
C PRO A 6 -5.16 12.81 19.79
N LYS A 7 -5.68 13.82 20.50
CA LYS A 7 -7.04 14.32 20.30
C LYS A 7 -7.26 15.01 18.95
N GLN A 8 -6.19 15.48 18.31
CA GLN A 8 -6.24 16.18 17.03
C GLN A 8 -4.93 16.00 16.28
N VAL A 9 -5.03 15.86 14.95
CA VAL A 9 -3.93 15.96 13.99
C VAL A 9 -4.25 17.11 13.05
N ARG A 10 -3.24 17.90 12.66
CA ARG A 10 -3.38 19.02 11.72
C ARG A 10 -2.35 18.88 10.61
N VAL A 11 -2.79 19.06 9.37
CA VAL A 11 -1.91 19.11 8.20
C VAL A 11 -1.65 20.58 7.88
N ARG A 12 -0.38 21.01 7.96
CA ARG A 12 0.01 22.36 7.55
C ARG A 12 0.11 22.42 6.03
N THR A 13 -0.56 23.40 5.42
CA THR A 13 -0.67 23.58 3.95
C THR A 13 -0.20 24.96 3.49
N ASP A 14 0.65 25.60 4.28
CA ASP A 14 1.16 26.94 4.02
C ASP A 14 2.00 26.99 2.73
N PRO A 15 1.57 27.71 1.68
CA PRO A 15 2.29 27.76 0.41
C PRO A 15 3.61 28.53 0.51
N GLU A 16 3.74 29.49 1.43
CA GLU A 16 4.98 30.25 1.62
C GLU A 16 6.10 29.36 2.18
N GLU A 17 5.73 28.28 2.88
CA GLU A 17 6.64 27.24 3.33
C GLU A 17 6.73 26.03 2.38
N GLY A 18 6.17 26.14 1.17
CA GLY A 18 6.21 25.07 0.17
C GLY A 18 5.24 23.91 0.41
N TYR A 19 4.30 24.04 1.36
CA TYR A 19 3.31 23.00 1.68
C TYR A 19 2.00 23.13 0.90
N GLY A 20 1.92 24.03 -0.08
CA GLY A 20 0.74 24.22 -0.92
C GLY A 20 0.26 22.94 -1.59
N HIS A 21 1.19 22.09 -2.08
CA HIS A 21 0.87 20.81 -2.71
C HIS A 21 0.02 19.87 -1.83
N ARG A 22 0.10 19.99 -0.50
CA ARG A 22 -0.72 19.19 0.42
C ARG A 22 -2.19 19.61 0.36
N TYR A 23 -2.46 20.91 0.19
CA TYR A 23 -3.81 21.41 -0.01
C TYR A 23 -4.40 20.84 -1.30
N ASP A 24 -3.65 20.93 -2.40
CA ASP A 24 -4.08 20.44 -3.71
C ASP A 24 -4.35 18.93 -3.69
N ALA A 25 -3.52 18.16 -2.99
CA ALA A 25 -3.73 16.72 -2.80
C ALA A 25 -5.01 16.43 -2.01
N ILE A 26 -5.32 17.21 -0.97
CA ILE A 26 -6.55 17.05 -0.17
C ILE A 26 -7.79 17.40 -1.01
N GLU A 27 -7.76 18.47 -1.79
CA GLU A 27 -8.87 18.82 -2.68
C GLU A 27 -9.05 17.77 -3.79
N THR A 28 -7.95 17.26 -4.35
CA THR A 28 -8.01 16.15 -5.32
C THR A 28 -8.64 14.91 -4.71
N ALA A 29 -8.24 14.51 -3.49
CA ALA A 29 -8.85 13.38 -2.80
C ALA A 29 -10.34 13.61 -2.54
N LYS A 30 -10.72 14.85 -2.19
CA LYS A 30 -12.12 15.24 -1.98
C LYS A 30 -12.95 15.02 -3.24
N ASP A 31 -12.44 15.42 -4.40
CA ASP A 31 -13.12 15.26 -5.69
C ASP A 31 -13.15 13.79 -6.13
N VAL A 32 -12.04 13.05 -5.97
CA VAL A 32 -11.94 11.62 -6.33
C VAL A 32 -12.91 10.75 -5.53
N PHE A 33 -13.06 11.04 -4.23
CA PHE A 33 -13.90 10.26 -3.33
C PHE A 33 -15.31 10.85 -3.13
N ASP A 34 -15.62 11.98 -3.79
CA ASP A 34 -16.90 12.70 -3.70
C ASP A 34 -17.37 12.94 -2.26
N VAL A 35 -16.49 13.55 -1.45
CA VAL A 35 -16.77 13.83 -0.03
C VAL A 35 -16.93 15.32 0.25
N GLY A 36 -17.76 15.66 1.25
CA GLY A 36 -18.17 17.04 1.48
C GLY A 36 -17.09 17.95 2.08
N ASN A 37 -16.08 17.38 2.75
CA ASN A 37 -15.07 18.16 3.48
C ASN A 37 -13.67 17.52 3.45
N LYS A 38 -12.67 18.32 3.86
CA LYS A 38 -11.25 17.96 3.85
C LYS A 38 -10.88 16.85 4.85
N THR A 39 -11.58 16.78 5.98
CA THR A 39 -11.35 15.72 6.98
C THR A 39 -11.74 14.37 6.41
N ASP A 40 -12.93 14.29 5.82
CA ASP A 40 -13.41 13.08 5.16
C ASP A 40 -12.48 12.71 4.00
N ALA A 41 -12.01 13.68 3.21
CA ALA A 41 -11.06 13.41 2.13
C ALA A 41 -9.77 12.73 2.63
N ILE A 42 -9.20 13.22 3.74
CA ILE A 42 -8.00 12.63 4.35
C ILE A 42 -8.29 11.22 4.87
N VAL A 43 -9.38 11.05 5.61
CA VAL A 43 -9.74 9.75 6.21
C VAL A 43 -10.03 8.72 5.11
N THR A 44 -10.85 9.08 4.12
CA THR A 44 -11.19 8.19 3.01
C THR A 44 -9.97 7.84 2.15
N ALA A 45 -9.04 8.78 1.92
CA ALA A 45 -7.79 8.47 1.22
C ALA A 45 -6.93 7.46 1.99
N CYS A 46 -6.83 7.59 3.32
CA CYS A 46 -6.12 6.63 4.17
C CYS A 46 -6.80 5.25 4.16
N ASP A 47 -8.12 5.21 4.29
CA ASP A 47 -8.89 3.96 4.22
C ASP A 47 -8.75 3.30 2.85
N HIS A 48 -8.79 4.09 1.77
CA HIS A 48 -8.57 3.61 0.41
C HIS A 48 -7.18 3.02 0.24
N ALA A 49 -6.13 3.64 0.80
CA ALA A 49 -4.77 3.10 0.71
C ALA A 49 -4.65 1.72 1.39
N ASP A 50 -5.31 1.52 2.54
CA ASP A 50 -5.33 0.19 3.19
C ASP A 50 -6.17 -0.81 2.39
N GLN A 51 -7.31 -0.39 1.84
CA GLN A 51 -8.15 -1.24 0.98
C GLN A 51 -7.42 -1.65 -0.30
N ASP A 52 -6.74 -0.72 -0.98
CA ASP A 52 -5.94 -0.99 -2.17
C ASP A 52 -4.83 -2.00 -1.88
N ARG A 53 -4.09 -1.82 -0.78
CA ARG A 53 -3.07 -2.77 -0.33
C ARG A 53 -3.65 -4.17 -0.12
N ARG A 54 -4.78 -4.28 0.59
CA ARG A 54 -5.45 -5.57 0.84
C ARG A 54 -5.93 -6.22 -0.45
N ALA A 55 -6.59 -5.45 -1.32
CA ALA A 55 -7.11 -5.93 -2.60
C ALA A 55 -5.98 -6.46 -3.50
N LYS A 56 -4.82 -5.77 -3.54
CA LYS A 56 -3.65 -6.25 -4.28
C LYS A 56 -3.10 -7.56 -3.71
N ILE A 57 -2.99 -7.68 -2.38
CA ILE A 57 -2.56 -8.93 -1.73
C ILE A 57 -3.52 -10.07 -2.07
N GLU A 58 -4.83 -9.87 -1.91
CA GLU A 58 -5.84 -10.88 -2.20
C GLU A 58 -5.81 -11.30 -3.68
N ALA A 59 -5.64 -10.36 -4.60
CA ALA A 59 -5.51 -10.64 -6.04
C ALA A 59 -4.26 -11.46 -6.35
N LEU A 60 -3.13 -11.15 -5.71
CA LEU A 60 -1.88 -11.89 -5.87
C LEU A 60 -1.97 -13.30 -5.27
N GLU A 61 -2.60 -13.47 -4.10
CA GLU A 61 -2.88 -14.80 -3.53
C GLU A 61 -3.83 -15.63 -4.39
N TYR A 62 -4.84 -14.98 -5.00
CA TYR A 62 -5.71 -15.62 -5.96
C TYR A 62 -4.94 -16.10 -7.21
N LEU A 63 -4.04 -15.25 -7.73
CA LEU A 63 -3.19 -15.54 -8.88
C LEU A 63 -2.16 -16.65 -8.56
N ALA A 64 -1.53 -16.59 -7.39
CA ALA A 64 -0.54 -17.58 -6.93
C ALA A 64 -1.09 -19.01 -6.90
N ARG A 65 -2.40 -19.17 -6.67
CA ARG A 65 -3.09 -20.46 -6.68
C ARG A 65 -3.39 -21.01 -8.09
N ARG A 66 -3.18 -20.22 -9.15
CA ARG A 66 -3.67 -20.51 -10.51
C ARG A 66 -2.63 -20.33 -11.61
N ALA A 67 -1.61 -19.52 -11.36
CA ALA A 67 -0.56 -19.19 -12.31
C ALA A 67 0.78 -19.79 -11.90
N ASN A 68 1.71 -19.88 -12.86
CA ASN A 68 3.08 -20.25 -12.55
C ASN A 68 3.78 -19.16 -11.71
N PRO A 69 4.80 -19.51 -10.90
CA PRO A 69 5.46 -18.58 -10.00
C PRO A 69 6.14 -17.40 -10.71
N GLU A 70 6.67 -17.59 -11.92
CA GLU A 70 7.35 -16.53 -12.68
C GLU A 70 6.38 -15.41 -13.10
N LEU A 71 5.17 -15.78 -13.53
CA LEU A 71 4.13 -14.80 -13.84
C LEU A 71 3.70 -14.05 -12.58
N VAL A 72 3.54 -14.75 -11.45
CA VAL A 72 3.17 -14.12 -10.19
C VAL A 72 4.25 -13.13 -9.76
N ALA A 73 5.53 -13.51 -9.81
CA ALA A 73 6.65 -12.63 -9.50
C ALA A 73 6.66 -11.36 -10.36
N GLY A 74 6.45 -11.50 -11.67
CA GLY A 74 6.36 -10.36 -12.59
C GLY A 74 5.17 -9.44 -12.29
N VAL A 75 4.06 -9.97 -11.77
CA VAL A 75 2.91 -9.15 -11.34
C VAL A 75 3.18 -8.46 -10.00
N VAL A 76 3.79 -9.16 -9.04
CA VAL A 76 4.21 -8.57 -7.74
C VAL A 76 5.13 -7.37 -7.97
N GLU A 77 6.13 -7.51 -8.85
CA GLU A 77 7.07 -6.44 -9.19
C GLU A 77 6.35 -5.20 -9.75
N ARG A 78 5.34 -5.40 -10.62
CA ARG A 78 4.59 -4.30 -11.26
C ARG A 78 3.60 -3.61 -10.32
N LEU A 79 3.00 -4.37 -9.39
CA LEU A 79 2.03 -3.83 -8.43
C LEU A 79 2.69 -3.21 -7.21
N SER A 80 3.92 -3.61 -6.91
CA SER A 80 4.73 -3.01 -5.86
C SER A 80 5.19 -1.62 -6.28
N THR A 81 5.09 -0.67 -5.36
CA THR A 81 5.60 0.69 -5.56
C THR A 81 6.52 1.06 -4.41
N SER A 82 7.35 2.10 -4.58
CA SER A 82 8.22 2.60 -3.51
C SER A 82 7.45 3.01 -2.24
N TRP A 83 6.17 3.39 -2.39
CA TRP A 83 5.31 3.85 -1.30
C TRP A 83 4.40 2.75 -0.74
N MET A 84 4.23 1.66 -1.49
CA MET A 84 3.41 0.50 -1.11
C MET A 84 4.13 -0.77 -1.57
N PRO A 85 5.12 -1.25 -0.80
CA PRO A 85 5.76 -2.54 -1.07
C PRO A 85 4.74 -3.65 -0.81
N ILE A 86 4.72 -4.64 -1.70
CA ILE A 86 3.82 -5.79 -1.58
C ILE A 86 4.65 -7.06 -1.64
N GLU A 87 4.49 -7.89 -0.62
CA GLU A 87 5.14 -9.20 -0.52
C GLU A 87 4.07 -10.27 -0.43
N VAL A 88 4.25 -11.37 -1.17
CA VAL A 88 3.39 -12.55 -1.10
C VAL A 88 4.27 -13.78 -0.98
N ARG A 89 3.99 -14.63 0.01
CA ARG A 89 4.68 -15.90 0.20
C ARG A 89 3.91 -17.00 -0.52
N ILE A 90 4.57 -17.65 -1.47
CA ILE A 90 3.99 -18.75 -2.25
C ILE A 90 4.62 -20.05 -1.74
N ALA A 91 3.85 -20.83 -0.99
CA ALA A 91 4.26 -22.19 -0.64
C ALA A 91 3.91 -23.12 -1.82
N ILE A 92 4.93 -23.66 -2.48
CA ILE A 92 4.75 -24.65 -3.55
C ILE A 92 4.96 -26.03 -2.93
N SER A 93 3.87 -26.79 -2.79
CA SER A 93 3.95 -28.21 -2.44
C SER A 93 4.02 -29.02 -3.74
N ASP A 94 5.17 -29.64 -4.02
CA ASP A 94 5.23 -30.77 -4.95
C ASP A 94 4.91 -32.07 -4.19
N GLU A 95 4.53 -33.13 -4.92
CA GLU A 95 4.28 -34.46 -4.33
C GLU A 95 5.57 -35.13 -3.80
N SER A 96 6.72 -34.44 -3.85
CA SER A 96 8.06 -34.93 -3.50
C SER A 96 8.57 -34.41 -2.15
N GLY A 97 7.85 -33.49 -1.49
CA GLY A 97 8.26 -32.88 -0.23
C GLY A 97 8.33 -31.36 -0.35
N VAL A 98 7.65 -30.68 0.58
CA VAL A 98 7.51 -29.22 0.65
C VAL A 98 8.86 -28.52 0.46
N ARG A 99 9.06 -27.87 -0.69
CA ARG A 99 10.11 -26.87 -0.86
C ARG A 99 9.48 -25.50 -0.62
N THR A 100 9.66 -24.98 0.58
CA THR A 100 9.45 -23.56 0.85
C THR A 100 10.45 -22.80 -0.01
N ILE A 101 9.99 -22.17 -1.09
CA ILE A 101 10.76 -21.11 -1.70
C ILE A 101 10.47 -19.91 -0.81
N ASP A 102 11.39 -19.58 0.09
CA ASP A 102 11.39 -18.27 0.75
C ASP A 102 11.97 -17.28 -0.27
N PRO A 103 11.16 -16.44 -0.93
CA PRO A 103 11.73 -15.28 -1.58
C PRO A 103 12.19 -14.32 -0.47
N GLU A 104 13.45 -14.43 -0.05
CA GLU A 104 14.13 -13.29 0.57
C GLU A 104 14.31 -12.22 -0.50
N ILE A 105 13.34 -11.30 -0.58
CA ILE A 105 13.52 -10.03 -1.28
C ILE A 105 13.85 -9.01 -0.20
N SER A 106 15.14 -8.85 0.06
CA SER A 106 15.66 -7.78 0.90
C SER A 106 15.76 -6.50 0.08
N VAL A 107 14.88 -5.53 0.35
CA VAL A 107 15.03 -4.16 -0.19
C VAL A 107 15.80 -3.34 0.84
N ASN A 108 17.12 -3.30 0.70
CA ASN A 108 17.96 -2.32 1.40
C ASN A 108 17.82 -0.97 0.69
N MET A 109 17.19 0.01 1.33
CA MET A 109 17.31 1.42 0.92
C MET A 109 18.22 2.14 1.91
N GLU A 110 19.52 2.16 1.63
CA GLU A 110 20.37 3.22 2.17
C GLU A 110 19.94 4.54 1.52
N SER A 111 19.41 5.44 2.34
CA SER A 111 19.01 6.77 1.93
C SER A 111 20.26 7.66 1.85
N ASN A 112 20.49 8.26 0.69
CA ASN A 112 21.49 9.30 0.47
C ASN A 112 20.79 10.67 0.47
#